data_AF-W4NAM4-F1
#
_entry.id   AF-W4NAM4-F1
#
_cell.length_a   1.000
_cell.length_b   1.000
_cell.length_c   1.000
_cell.angle_alpha   90.00
_cell.angle_beta   90.00
_cell.angle_gamma   90.00
#
_symmetry.space_group_name_H-M   'P 1'
#
loop_
_entity.id
_entity.type
_entity.pdbx_description
1 polymer ?
#
loop_
_entity_poly.entity_id
_entity_poly.type
_entity_poly.pdbx_seq_one_letter_code
_entity_poly.pdbx_strand_id
1 'polypeptide(L)'
;MSEEFDFSNTRPDELRAIIIASTIIDKRNSALLKAAKAAWAEDHDGGDVEDCTFAGMDAGSITLTKGGNGGYTVKDPLAYADCLHDMKEPLAGGRNSWEQRNYPKPEAMTDEFLENLIRAHGGELPPGVEYKPGRPQTVTLRLPRGFVNKAFQASQIANTLNLLKGNNTNEQ
;
A
#
# COMPACT_ATOMS: atom_id res chain seq x y z
N MET A 1 -9.51 -5.78 21.75
CA MET A 1 -8.35 -4.90 21.50
C MET A 1 -8.72 -3.56 22.08
N SER A 2 -7.97 -3.02 23.04
CA SER A 2 -8.14 -1.61 23.38
C SER A 2 -7.75 -0.82 22.13
N GLU A 3 -8.68 -0.10 21.52
CA GLU A 3 -8.31 0.86 20.48
C GLU A 3 -7.43 1.91 21.14
N GLU A 4 -6.14 1.84 20.85
CA GLU A 4 -5.11 2.73 21.42
C GLU A 4 -5.38 4.21 21.08
N PHE A 5 -6.24 4.47 20.10
CA PHE A 5 -6.67 5.79 19.68
C PHE A 5 -8.20 5.83 19.49
N ASP A 6 -8.90 6.58 20.36
CA ASP A 6 -10.33 6.86 20.26
C ASP A 6 -10.56 8.31 19.82
N PHE A 7 -11.23 8.48 18.67
CA PHE A 7 -11.57 9.79 18.10
C PHE A 7 -13.08 10.12 18.18
N SER A 8 -13.87 9.29 18.87
CA SER A 8 -15.34 9.42 18.94
C SER A 8 -15.81 10.76 19.50
N ASN A 9 -15.01 11.40 20.35
CA ASN A 9 -15.32 12.68 21.01
C ASN A 9 -14.49 13.86 20.50
N THR A 10 -13.72 13.71 19.42
CA THR A 10 -12.88 14.79 18.87
C THR A 10 -13.70 15.75 18.02
N ARG A 11 -13.50 17.06 18.20
CA ARG A 11 -14.20 18.04 17.37
C ARG A 11 -13.75 17.99 15.91
N PRO A 12 -14.61 18.34 14.93
CA PRO A 12 -14.25 18.27 13.51
C PRO A 12 -13.01 19.09 13.10
N ASP A 13 -12.75 20.22 13.77
CA ASP A 13 -11.59 21.07 13.52
C ASP A 13 -10.30 20.49 14.12
N GLU A 14 -10.37 19.93 15.33
CA GLU A 14 -9.28 19.20 15.96
C GLU A 14 -8.91 17.96 15.15
N LEU A 15 -9.90 17.19 14.70
CA LEU A 15 -9.68 16.01 13.87
C LEU A 15 -8.99 16.36 12.55
N ARG A 16 -9.35 17.49 11.92
CA ARG A 16 -8.62 18.00 10.72
C ARG A 16 -7.18 18.35 11.05
N ALA A 17 -6.94 19.03 12.17
CA ALA A 17 -5.60 19.40 12.60
C ALA A 17 -4.72 18.16 12.85
N ILE A 18 -5.28 17.13 13.50
CA ILE A 18 -4.63 15.84 13.72
C ILE A 18 -4.30 15.16 12.39
N ILE A 19 -5.26 15.07 11.45
CA ILE A 19 -5.03 14.49 10.12
C ILE A 19 -3.88 15.21 9.41
N ILE A 20 -3.85 16.54 9.45
CA ILE A 20 -2.80 17.35 8.82
C ILE A 20 -1.44 17.10 9.48
N ALA A 21 -1.37 17.19 10.81
CA ALA A 21 -0.14 16.99 11.57
C ALA A 21 0.45 15.59 11.38
N SER A 22 -0.36 14.54 11.53
CA SER A 22 0.06 13.15 11.32
C SER A 22 0.55 12.92 9.90
N THR A 23 -0.13 13.48 8.89
CA THR A 23 0.31 13.36 7.48
C THR A 23 1.66 14.06 7.23
N ILE A 24 1.90 15.21 7.87
CA ILE A 24 3.17 15.94 7.73
C ILE A 24 4.31 15.13 8.35
N ILE A 25 4.10 14.57 9.54
CA ILE A 25 5.09 13.71 10.21
C ILE A 25 5.35 12.46 9.39
N ASP A 26 4.32 11.75 8.94
CA ASP A 26 4.47 10.53 8.15
C ASP A 26 5.30 10.77 6.87
N LYS A 27 4.96 11.81 6.11
CA LYS A 27 5.70 12.16 4.89
C LYS A 27 7.15 12.51 5.17
N ARG A 28 7.42 13.27 6.25
CA ARG A 28 8.79 13.65 6.61
C ARG A 28 9.59 12.46 7.12
N ASN A 29 8.98 11.64 7.98
CA ASN A 29 9.59 10.44 8.53
C ASN A 29 9.89 9.42 7.43
N SER A 30 8.97 9.20 6.50
CA SER A 30 9.17 8.33 5.34
C SER A 30 10.35 8.78 4.47
N ALA A 31 10.48 10.09 4.24
CA ALA A 31 11.60 10.65 3.48
C ALA A 31 12.94 10.51 4.23
N LEU A 32 12.96 10.79 5.53
CA LEU A 32 14.13 10.62 6.40
C LEU A 32 14.55 9.15 6.44
N LEU A 33 13.61 8.23 6.69
CA LEU A 33 13.86 6.79 6.76
C LEU A 33 14.39 6.26 5.43
N LYS A 34 13.85 6.71 4.30
CA LYS A 34 14.36 6.33 2.98
C LYS A 34 15.80 6.79 2.78
N ALA A 35 16.13 8.03 3.15
CA ALA A 35 17.48 8.56 3.03
C ALA A 35 18.47 7.83 3.96
N ALA A 36 18.08 7.59 5.21
CA ALA A 36 18.90 6.86 6.19
C ALA A 36 19.16 5.41 5.75
N LYS A 37 18.15 4.70 5.28
CA LYS A 37 18.31 3.34 4.73
C LYS A 37 19.21 3.31 3.49
N ALA A 38 19.11 4.32 2.62
CA ALA A 38 19.97 4.43 1.44
C ALA A 38 21.43 4.65 1.84
N ALA A 39 21.70 5.58 2.76
CA ALA A 39 23.06 5.82 3.27
C ALA A 39 23.62 4.57 3.98
N TRP A 40 22.83 3.91 4.83
CA TRP A 40 23.26 2.66 5.48
C TRP A 40 23.58 1.58 4.44
N ALA A 41 22.78 1.44 3.38
CA ALA A 41 23.04 0.48 2.31
C ALA A 41 24.26 0.80 1.42
N GLU A 42 24.77 2.04 1.41
CA GLU A 42 26.01 2.41 0.70
C GLU A 42 27.25 1.87 1.41
N ASP A 43 27.19 1.74 2.74
CA ASP A 43 28.30 1.29 3.59
C ASP A 43 28.25 -0.22 3.89
N HIS A 44 27.28 -0.96 3.35
CA HIS A 44 27.04 -2.39 3.63
C HIS A 44 26.97 -3.23 2.36
N ASP A 45 27.39 -4.49 2.48
CA ASP A 45 27.33 -5.46 1.39
C ASP A 45 25.99 -6.21 1.37
N GLY A 46 25.63 -6.68 0.17
CA GLY A 46 24.44 -7.50 -0.01
C GLY A 46 24.49 -8.78 0.84
N GLY A 47 23.56 -8.91 1.78
CA GLY A 47 23.48 -10.03 2.72
C GLY A 47 23.77 -9.64 4.18
N ASP A 48 24.15 -8.40 4.45
CA ASP A 48 24.50 -7.94 5.79
C ASP A 48 23.29 -7.90 6.74
N VAL A 49 23.53 -8.24 8.01
CA VAL A 49 22.55 -8.20 9.11
C VAL A 49 23.23 -7.55 10.32
N GLU A 50 22.57 -6.56 10.91
CA GLU A 50 23.06 -5.84 12.10
C GLU A 50 21.96 -5.77 13.17
N ASP A 51 22.24 -6.26 14.38
CA ASP A 51 21.34 -6.13 15.53
C ASP A 51 21.36 -4.69 16.06
N CYS A 52 20.19 -4.16 16.34
CA CYS A 52 19.96 -2.77 16.69
C CYS A 52 19.41 -2.66 18.11
N THR A 53 19.99 -1.74 18.89
CA THR A 53 19.43 -1.35 20.17
C THR A 53 19.03 0.12 20.16
N PHE A 54 17.91 0.44 20.80
CA PHE A 54 17.44 1.80 20.95
C PHE A 54 17.17 2.10 22.42
N ALA A 55 17.82 3.14 22.95
CA ALA A 55 17.72 3.52 24.36
C ALA A 55 17.99 2.35 25.34
N GLY A 56 18.93 1.46 25.00
CA GLY A 56 19.29 0.30 25.81
C GLY A 56 18.31 -0.89 25.71
N MET A 57 17.28 -0.79 24.88
CA MET A 57 16.36 -1.89 24.57
C MET A 57 16.74 -2.53 23.25
N ASP A 58 16.56 -3.85 23.16
CA ASP A 58 16.64 -4.58 21.89
C ASP A 58 15.52 -4.09 20.95
N ALA A 59 15.91 -3.59 19.79
CA ALA A 59 15.02 -3.03 18.79
C ALA A 59 14.89 -3.93 17.54
N GLY A 60 15.52 -5.10 17.53
CA GLY A 60 15.54 -6.04 16.41
C GLY A 60 16.75 -5.83 15.50
N SER A 61 16.66 -6.16 14.21
CA SER A 61 17.78 -6.08 13.27
C SER A 61 17.47 -5.34 11.98
N ILE A 62 18.51 -4.75 11.39
CA ILE A 62 18.50 -4.21 10.02
C ILE A 62 19.18 -5.25 9.12
N THR A 63 18.61 -5.48 7.93
CA THR A 63 19.14 -6.45 6.96
C THR A 63 19.20 -5.85 5.57
N LEU A 64 20.32 -6.03 4.87
CA LEU A 64 20.46 -5.75 3.44
C LEU A 64 20.31 -7.05 2.66
N THR A 65 19.26 -7.18 1.85
CA THR A 65 19.12 -8.36 0.99
C THR A 65 20.12 -8.33 -0.16
N LYS A 66 20.68 -9.48 -0.55
CA LYS A 66 21.46 -9.60 -1.79
C LYS A 66 20.65 -9.12 -2.99
N GLY A 67 21.18 -8.15 -3.73
CA GLY A 67 20.55 -7.66 -4.96
C GLY A 67 20.39 -8.79 -5.99
N GLY A 68 19.27 -8.79 -6.71
CA GLY A 68 19.01 -9.74 -7.80
C GLY A 68 19.38 -9.16 -9.16
N ASN A 69 19.78 -10.00 -10.12
CA ASN A 69 20.23 -9.60 -11.47
C ASN A 69 19.10 -9.13 -12.43
N GLY A 70 17.92 -8.82 -11.90
CA GLY A 70 16.73 -8.52 -12.70
C GLY A 70 16.22 -9.73 -13.49
N GLY A 71 15.02 -9.61 -14.04
CA GLY A 71 14.37 -10.64 -14.83
C GLY A 71 13.13 -10.10 -15.53
N TYR A 72 12.63 -10.84 -16.52
CA TYR A 72 11.39 -10.48 -17.21
C TYR A 72 10.21 -11.17 -16.52
N THR A 73 9.14 -10.41 -16.31
CA THR A 73 7.86 -10.91 -15.79
C THR A 73 6.77 -10.55 -16.78
N VAL A 74 5.91 -11.53 -17.08
CA VAL A 74 4.72 -11.32 -17.91
C VAL A 74 3.68 -10.58 -17.06
N LYS A 75 3.42 -9.31 -17.38
CA LYS A 75 2.43 -8.48 -16.67
C LYS A 75 0.99 -8.75 -17.11
N ASP A 76 0.81 -9.18 -18.35
CA ASP A 76 -0.47 -9.51 -18.95
C ASP A 76 -0.35 -10.86 -19.68
N PRO A 77 -0.76 -11.96 -19.04
CA PRO A 77 -0.68 -13.28 -19.65
C PRO A 77 -1.55 -13.44 -20.89
N LEU A 78 -2.67 -12.73 -21.02
CA LEU A 78 -3.56 -12.86 -22.18
C LEU A 78 -2.95 -12.16 -23.39
N ALA A 79 -2.52 -10.90 -23.24
CA ALA A 79 -1.85 -10.19 -24.32
C ALA A 79 -0.55 -10.89 -24.76
N TYR A 80 0.18 -11.50 -23.81
CA TYR A 80 1.38 -12.27 -24.15
C TYR A 80 1.04 -13.61 -24.84
N ALA A 81 -0.04 -14.28 -24.46
CA ALA A 81 -0.51 -15.48 -25.15
C ALA A 81 -0.93 -15.19 -26.60
N ASP A 82 -1.61 -14.07 -26.85
CA ASP A 82 -1.96 -13.62 -28.20
C ASP A 82 -0.70 -13.32 -29.03
N CYS A 83 0.26 -12.62 -28.43
CA CYS A 83 1.57 -12.37 -29.06
C CYS A 83 2.30 -13.67 -29.42
N LEU A 84 2.30 -14.67 -28.53
CA LEU A 84 2.92 -15.97 -28.76
C LEU A 84 2.18 -16.77 -29.85
N HIS A 85 0.85 -16.70 -29.87
CA HIS A 85 0.03 -17.30 -30.91
C HIS A 85 0.37 -16.72 -32.30
N ASP A 86 0.51 -15.40 -32.39
CA ASP A 86 0.84 -14.71 -33.65
C ASP A 86 2.27 -15.01 -34.12
N MET A 87 3.23 -15.05 -33.19
CA MET A 87 4.63 -15.36 -33.49
C MET A 87 4.85 -16.85 -33.78
N LYS A 88 3.92 -17.72 -33.37
CA LYS A 88 3.99 -19.19 -33.54
C LYS A 88 5.26 -19.82 -32.97
N GLU A 89 5.84 -19.20 -31.95
CA GLU A 89 7.07 -19.69 -31.31
C GLU A 89 6.75 -20.94 -30.47
N PRO A 90 7.29 -22.12 -30.80
CA PRO A 90 6.96 -23.33 -30.06
C PRO A 90 7.77 -23.43 -28.76
N LEU A 91 7.17 -24.07 -27.75
CA LEU A 91 7.92 -24.58 -26.61
C LEU A 91 8.81 -25.75 -27.03
N ALA A 92 9.80 -26.07 -26.20
CA ALA A 92 10.61 -27.27 -26.34
C ALA A 92 9.72 -28.51 -26.53
N GLY A 93 10.04 -29.30 -27.56
CA GLY A 93 9.24 -30.45 -27.99
C GLY A 93 8.10 -30.14 -28.98
N GLY A 94 8.08 -28.95 -29.59
CA GLY A 94 7.13 -28.61 -30.66
C GLY A 94 5.70 -28.33 -30.18
N ARG A 95 5.52 -28.10 -28.87
CA ARG A 95 4.22 -27.76 -28.29
C ARG A 95 3.94 -26.28 -28.48
N ASN A 96 2.67 -25.91 -28.62
CA ASN A 96 2.28 -24.50 -28.65
C ASN A 96 2.69 -23.81 -27.35
N SER A 97 3.11 -22.55 -27.47
CA SER A 97 3.43 -21.68 -26.34
C SER A 97 2.21 -20.95 -25.76
N TRP A 98 1.01 -21.23 -26.28
CA TRP A 98 -0.28 -20.72 -25.81
C TRP A 98 -1.26 -21.89 -25.55
N GLU A 99 -2.29 -21.63 -24.76
CA GLU A 99 -3.35 -22.59 -24.43
C GLU A 99 -4.73 -22.09 -24.87
N GLN A 100 -5.58 -23.00 -25.36
CA GLN A 100 -7.00 -22.70 -25.63
C GLN A 100 -7.83 -23.04 -24.39
N ARG A 101 -8.49 -22.04 -23.79
CA ARG A 101 -9.28 -22.20 -22.55
C ARG A 101 -10.73 -21.74 -22.75
N ASN A 102 -11.66 -22.41 -22.06
CA ASN A 102 -13.03 -21.90 -21.92
C ASN A 102 -12.98 -20.69 -20.96
N TYR A 103 -13.27 -19.50 -21.48
CA TYR A 103 -13.14 -18.24 -20.76
C TYR A 103 -14.41 -17.38 -20.95
N PRO A 104 -14.93 -16.73 -19.89
CA PRO A 104 -16.10 -15.87 -20.02
C PRO A 104 -15.83 -14.69 -20.95
N LYS A 105 -16.85 -14.29 -21.71
CA LYS A 105 -16.77 -13.08 -22.52
C LYS A 105 -16.77 -11.83 -21.62
N PRO A 106 -16.12 -10.72 -22.02
CA PRO A 106 -16.10 -9.48 -21.23
C PRO A 106 -17.49 -8.97 -20.82
N GLU A 107 -18.48 -9.08 -21.70
CA GLU A 107 -19.85 -8.64 -21.44
C GLU A 107 -20.50 -9.43 -20.31
N ALA A 108 -20.12 -10.71 -20.14
CA ALA A 108 -20.59 -11.60 -19.08
C ALA A 108 -19.86 -11.40 -17.74
N MET A 109 -18.82 -10.55 -17.71
CA MET A 109 -18.06 -10.22 -16.49
C MET A 109 -18.40 -8.82 -15.95
N THR A 110 -19.37 -8.13 -16.55
CA THR A 110 -19.80 -6.81 -16.08
C THR A 110 -20.62 -6.91 -14.79
N ASP A 111 -20.53 -5.89 -13.95
CA ASP A 111 -21.29 -5.82 -12.69
C ASP A 111 -22.79 -5.96 -12.94
N GLU A 112 -23.33 -5.28 -13.97
CA GLU A 112 -24.74 -5.35 -14.34
C GLU A 112 -25.16 -6.78 -14.73
N PHE A 113 -24.34 -7.49 -15.52
CA PHE A 113 -24.62 -8.86 -15.89
C PHE A 113 -24.60 -9.80 -14.69
N LEU A 114 -23.57 -9.67 -13.83
CA LEU A 114 -23.42 -10.49 -12.62
C LEU A 114 -24.55 -10.21 -11.62
N GLU A 115 -24.94 -8.95 -11.40
CA GLU A 115 -26.06 -8.60 -10.52
C GLU A 115 -27.38 -9.17 -11.04
N ASN A 116 -27.65 -9.05 -12.34
CA ASN A 116 -28.87 -9.61 -12.95
C ASN A 116 -28.89 -11.13 -12.86
N LEU A 117 -27.75 -11.79 -13.10
CA LEU A 117 -27.59 -13.24 -12.96
C LEU A 117 -27.83 -13.68 -11.50
N ILE A 118 -27.17 -13.05 -10.54
CA ILE A 118 -27.32 -13.37 -9.11
C ILE A 118 -28.77 -13.14 -8.66
N ARG A 119 -29.42 -12.06 -9.10
CA ARG A 119 -30.83 -11.77 -8.79
C ARG A 119 -31.77 -12.82 -9.37
N ALA A 120 -31.55 -13.23 -10.62
CA ALA A 120 -32.35 -14.27 -11.27
C ALA A 120 -32.22 -15.64 -10.58
N HIS A 121 -31.08 -15.89 -9.93
CA HIS A 121 -30.77 -17.12 -9.21
C HIS A 121 -30.93 -16.99 -7.68
N GLY A 122 -31.82 -16.11 -7.22
CA GLY A 122 -32.22 -16.05 -5.80
C GLY A 122 -31.15 -15.50 -4.85
N GLY A 123 -30.12 -14.83 -5.37
CA GLY A 123 -29.02 -14.27 -4.57
C GLY A 123 -27.82 -15.20 -4.43
N GLU A 124 -27.84 -16.39 -5.04
CA GLU A 124 -26.70 -17.31 -5.01
C GLU A 124 -25.58 -16.86 -5.94
N LEU A 125 -24.35 -16.82 -5.42
CA LEU A 125 -23.14 -16.51 -6.20
C LEU A 125 -22.73 -17.72 -7.06
N PRO A 126 -22.59 -17.55 -8.38
CA PRO A 126 -22.10 -18.63 -9.24
C PRO A 126 -20.68 -19.06 -8.86
N PRO A 127 -20.31 -20.34 -9.06
CA PRO A 127 -18.94 -20.81 -8.88
C PRO A 127 -17.95 -19.96 -9.71
N GLY A 128 -16.90 -19.46 -9.06
CA GLY A 128 -15.90 -18.57 -9.68
C GLY A 128 -16.21 -17.08 -9.58
N VAL A 129 -17.37 -16.68 -9.03
CA VAL A 129 -17.72 -15.28 -8.75
C VAL A 129 -17.56 -15.01 -7.25
N GLU A 130 -16.81 -13.96 -6.91
CA GLU A 130 -16.60 -13.52 -5.53
C GLU A 130 -17.23 -12.13 -5.33
N TYR A 131 -18.03 -11.97 -4.28
CA TYR A 131 -18.48 -10.65 -3.87
C TYR A 131 -17.36 -9.93 -3.12
N LYS A 132 -16.81 -8.89 -3.75
CA LYS A 132 -15.87 -7.98 -3.09
C LYS A 132 -16.65 -6.77 -2.59
N PRO A 133 -16.71 -6.51 -1.28
CA PRO A 133 -17.33 -5.29 -0.79
C PRO A 133 -16.62 -4.09 -1.41
N GLY A 134 -17.40 -3.04 -1.73
CA GLY A 134 -16.85 -1.79 -2.21
C GLY A 134 -15.73 -1.30 -1.29
N ARG A 135 -14.69 -0.69 -1.86
CA ARG A 135 -13.58 -0.17 -1.05
C ARG A 135 -14.13 0.78 0.01
N PRO A 136 -13.67 0.67 1.27
CA PRO A 136 -14.09 1.62 2.30
C PRO A 136 -13.75 3.04 1.85
N GLN A 137 -14.59 4.00 2.22
CA GLN A 137 -14.32 5.41 1.97
C GLN A 137 -12.96 5.78 2.58
N THR A 138 -12.09 6.37 1.78
CA THR A 138 -10.74 6.75 2.21
C THR A 138 -10.63 8.27 2.29
N VAL A 139 -10.27 8.80 3.45
CA VAL A 139 -9.97 10.23 3.61
C VAL A 139 -8.60 10.51 2.99
N THR A 140 -8.55 11.37 1.97
CA THR A 140 -7.29 11.76 1.31
C THR A 140 -6.98 13.23 1.59
N LEU A 141 -5.85 13.51 2.23
CA LEU A 141 -5.32 14.86 2.37
C LEU A 141 -4.35 15.20 1.23
N ARG A 142 -4.63 16.27 0.49
CA ARG A 142 -3.71 16.85 -0.50
C ARG A 142 -3.02 18.08 0.08
N LEU A 143 -1.69 18.02 0.22
CA LEU A 143 -0.88 19.13 0.70
C LEU A 143 -0.22 19.86 -0.49
N PRO A 144 -0.12 21.21 -0.46
CA PRO A 144 0.64 21.95 -1.45
C PRO A 144 2.12 21.53 -1.50
N ARG A 145 2.74 21.66 -2.67
CA ARG A 145 4.17 21.35 -2.85
C ARG A 145 5.03 22.18 -1.89
N GLY A 146 5.96 21.54 -1.19
CA GLY A 146 6.87 22.19 -0.25
C GLY A 146 6.28 22.55 1.12
N PHE A 147 4.98 22.30 1.36
CA PHE A 147 4.35 22.58 2.65
C PHE A 147 4.96 21.77 3.80
N VAL A 148 5.22 20.48 3.59
CA VAL A 148 5.84 19.58 4.58
C VAL A 148 7.16 20.16 5.11
N ASN A 149 8.00 20.72 4.23
CA ASN A 149 9.29 21.31 4.62
C ASN A 149 9.13 22.60 5.42
N LYS A 150 8.12 23.42 5.10
CA LYS A 150 7.82 24.66 5.85
C LYS A 150 7.28 24.34 7.24
N ALA A 151 6.38 23.37 7.34
CA ALA A 151 5.78 22.94 8.60
C ALA A 151 6.78 22.31 9.57
N PHE A 152 7.91 21.80 9.06
CA PHE A 152 9.01 21.24 9.86
C PHE A 152 10.12 22.26 10.19
N GLN A 153 9.89 23.57 10.01
CA GLN A 153 10.81 24.58 10.57
C GLN A 153 10.68 24.61 12.10
N ALA A 154 11.78 24.89 12.81
CA ALA A 154 11.90 24.71 14.26
C ALA A 154 10.77 25.33 15.11
N SER A 155 10.15 26.43 14.63
CA SER A 155 9.01 27.08 15.32
C SER A 155 7.68 26.32 15.22
N GLN A 156 7.52 25.37 14.28
CA GLN A 156 6.27 24.65 14.04
C GLN A 156 6.32 23.18 14.46
N ILE A 157 7.51 22.60 14.65
CA ILE A 157 7.68 21.23 15.14
C ILE A 157 7.10 21.06 16.55
N ALA A 158 7.38 22.00 17.47
CA ALA A 158 6.87 21.93 18.84
C ALA A 158 5.33 21.96 18.89
N ASN A 159 4.70 22.81 18.07
CA ASN A 159 3.24 22.88 17.98
C ASN A 159 2.64 21.61 17.36
N THR A 160 3.30 21.03 16.35
CA THR A 160 2.86 19.78 15.71
C THR A 160 2.97 18.59 16.67
N LEU A 161 4.05 18.51 17.45
CA LEU A 161 4.23 17.46 18.46
C LEU A 161 3.27 17.62 19.64
N ASN A 162 3.00 18.86 20.08
CA ASN A 162 2.02 19.11 21.14
C ASN A 162 0.59 18.76 20.70
N LEU A 163 0.24 19.03 19.45
CA LEU A 163 -1.05 18.66 18.88
C LEU A 163 -1.25 17.14 18.81
N LEU A 164 -0.17 16.37 18.62
CA LEU A 164 -0.20 14.91 18.57
C LEU A 164 -0.12 14.22 19.95
N LYS A 165 0.34 14.95 20.98
CA LYS A 165 0.42 14.43 22.36
C LYS A 165 -0.94 14.34 23.06
N GLY A 166 -2.00 14.94 22.49
CA GLY A 166 -3.37 14.76 22.94
C GLY A 166 -3.60 15.06 24.43
N ASN A 167 -3.82 16.31 24.81
CA ASN A 167 -4.57 16.59 26.04
C ASN A 167 -6.06 16.32 25.79
N ASN A 168 -6.44 15.05 25.75
CA ASN A 168 -7.84 14.59 25.86
C ASN A 168 -8.10 14.08 27.29
N THR A 169 -7.67 14.85 28.28
CA THR A 169 -8.13 14.73 29.68
C THR A 169 -8.47 16.13 30.15
N ASN A 170 -9.73 16.53 29.97
CA ASN A 170 -10.30 17.64 30.71
C ASN A 170 -10.52 17.16 32.14
N GLU A 171 -9.57 17.44 33.03
CA GLU A 171 -9.94 17.74 34.41
C GLU A 171 -10.46 19.18 34.44
N GLN A 172 -11.79 19.31 34.46
CA GLN A 172 -12.56 20.28 35.26
C GLN A 172 -14.04 19.95 35.18
#